data_AF-A0A2E1AMM2-F1
#
_entry.id   AF-A0A2E1AMM2-F1
#
_cell.length_a   1.000
_cell.length_b   1.000
_cell.length_c   1.000
_cell.angle_alpha   90.00
_cell.angle_beta   90.00
_cell.angle_gamma   90.00
#
_symmetry.space_group_name_H-M   'P 1'
#
loop_
_entity.id
_entity.type
_entity.pdbx_description
1 polymer ?
#
loop_
_entity_poly.entity_id
_entity_poly.type
_entity_poly.pdbx_seq_one_letter_code
_entity_poly.pdbx_strand_id
1 'polypeptide(L)'
;MEKKSFSVTLEKFETNNPNYKLGLHFLQPDINVPLHCTNLIKQGSDVQLQSNSRIFTIVTVQNILQKQFDRFIFIPMFNTEQTHTFNNIQFKTLLVTNNFEPSTLPADLPNLKRLHEYIKTSIKLVRSTQPTDIRLTKLHSVAWKFTLMFDNQQQEIHVPYVCLVCRGDVLVNSLPTDKLSDIQHFFMKEFTSICHGKYLEPSQFMELSKKALVDAASRHSVYMYIAHFFSSLVYKHIRYMTDYKATGKKDFIGINEFDNHLYSDCEDMAQASYDLMRIFRRVFPSSLTDVKNNVSTLCYHVSAWLNEATLGIMQGALGEVRSEKLNNHVWAVILPKETPAVFVEGTKGEFTPNIYQYAIRFWSRDSSNIYDFFLINPDTGQYGMSVNFFLSSSFPMKAIDQWALKLNTTPIYRDLLFVANMQVETFNLLNYLIKH
;
A
#
# COMPACT_ATOMS: atom_id res chain seq x y z
N MET A 1 6.97 22.25 19.64
CA MET A 1 8.31 22.66 19.16
C MET A 1 8.26 22.72 17.65
N GLU A 2 8.53 23.88 17.07
CA GLU A 2 8.69 24.07 15.62
C GLU A 2 9.86 23.23 15.10
N LYS A 3 9.70 22.55 13.96
CA LYS A 3 10.71 21.66 13.39
C LYS A 3 11.73 22.48 12.58
N LYS A 4 13.03 22.26 12.78
CA LYS A 4 14.09 22.89 11.99
C LYS A 4 14.06 22.34 10.57
N SER A 5 14.00 23.24 9.59
CA SER A 5 14.12 22.91 8.16
C SER A 5 15.58 23.00 7.71
N PHE A 6 16.05 22.05 6.93
CA PHE A 6 17.40 22.04 6.37
C PHE A 6 17.47 21.25 5.06
N SER A 7 18.46 21.57 4.23
CA SER A 7 18.74 20.83 2.99
C SER A 7 19.76 19.73 3.24
N VAL A 8 19.55 18.57 2.62
CA VAL A 8 20.54 17.49 2.53
C VAL A 8 20.77 17.12 1.07
N THR A 9 22.04 17.03 0.68
CA THR A 9 22.48 16.64 -0.66
C THR A 9 23.19 15.30 -0.59
N LEU A 10 22.83 14.36 -1.48
CA LEU A 10 23.54 13.10 -1.66
C LEU A 10 24.66 13.26 -2.67
N GLU A 11 25.85 13.64 -2.22
CA GLU A 11 27.02 13.90 -3.08
C GLU A 11 27.65 12.62 -3.62
N LYS A 12 27.64 11.56 -2.82
CA LYS A 12 28.25 10.27 -3.17
C LYS A 12 27.35 9.12 -2.77
N PHE A 13 27.07 8.23 -3.72
CA PHE A 13 26.35 6.98 -3.47
C PHE A 13 26.79 5.89 -4.45
N GLU A 14 27.78 5.10 -4.05
CA GLU A 14 28.42 4.12 -4.93
C GLU A 14 28.61 2.78 -4.21
N THR A 15 28.49 1.68 -4.94
CA THR A 15 28.88 0.34 -4.48
C THR A 15 30.13 -0.13 -5.22
N ASN A 16 30.95 -0.93 -4.54
CA ASN A 16 32.11 -1.58 -5.15
C ASN A 16 31.73 -2.78 -6.05
N ASN A 17 30.46 -3.18 -6.10
CA ASN A 17 30.02 -4.37 -6.81
C ASN A 17 28.90 -4.06 -7.82
N PRO A 18 29.16 -4.21 -9.14
CA PRO A 18 28.22 -3.84 -10.19
C PRO A 18 26.96 -4.72 -10.23
N ASN A 19 26.95 -5.86 -9.53
CA ASN A 19 25.78 -6.73 -9.43
C ASN A 19 24.71 -6.20 -8.47
N TYR A 20 24.97 -5.08 -7.80
CA TYR A 20 24.05 -4.48 -6.85
C TYR A 20 23.55 -3.11 -7.31
N LYS A 21 22.23 -2.92 -7.26
CA LYS A 21 21.60 -1.59 -7.36
C LYS A 21 21.30 -1.09 -5.96
N LEU A 22 21.55 0.20 -5.74
CA LEU A 22 21.26 0.86 -4.48
C LEU A 22 20.15 1.90 -4.67
N GLY A 23 19.26 2.01 -3.69
CA GLY A 23 18.31 3.11 -3.54
C GLY A 23 18.40 3.68 -2.13
N LEU A 24 18.32 5.00 -1.98
CA LEU A 24 18.42 5.67 -0.69
C LEU A 24 17.21 6.57 -0.49
N HIS A 25 16.63 6.54 0.71
CA HIS A 25 15.61 7.49 1.15
C HIS A 25 15.77 7.80 2.64
N PHE A 26 15.17 8.89 3.09
CA PHE A 26 15.15 9.29 4.49
C PHE A 26 13.82 8.97 5.15
N LEU A 27 13.87 8.68 6.44
CA LEU A 27 12.72 8.53 7.32
C LEU A 27 12.89 9.44 8.54
N GLN A 28 11.88 10.28 8.79
CA GLN A 28 11.90 11.31 9.82
C GLN A 28 10.86 10.96 10.89
N PRO A 29 11.30 10.32 11.99
CA PRO A 29 10.43 9.70 12.97
C PRO A 29 9.67 10.71 13.84
N ASP A 30 9.97 12.00 13.72
CA ASP A 30 9.49 13.07 14.58
C ASP A 30 8.53 14.05 13.89
N ILE A 31 8.22 13.84 12.61
CA ILE A 31 7.17 14.56 11.88
C ILE A 31 5.85 13.80 12.05
N ASN A 32 4.78 14.51 12.45
CA ASN A 32 3.46 13.94 12.58
C ASN A 32 2.80 13.76 11.21
N VAL A 33 2.47 12.50 10.94
CA VAL A 33 1.55 11.96 9.92
C VAL A 33 1.76 12.38 8.45
N PRO A 34 2.06 11.39 7.59
CA PRO A 34 2.75 10.15 7.95
C PRO A 34 4.14 10.53 8.48
N LEU A 35 4.78 9.66 9.28
CA LEU A 35 6.21 9.82 9.58
C LEU A 35 6.92 10.16 8.26
N HIS A 36 7.46 11.37 8.14
CA HIS A 36 7.78 11.89 6.82
C HIS A 36 8.91 11.06 6.26
N CYS A 37 8.65 10.48 5.10
CA CYS A 37 9.61 9.68 4.38
C CYS A 37 9.78 10.29 3.00
N THR A 38 11.02 10.40 2.54
CA THR A 38 11.30 11.00 1.24
C THR A 38 11.06 9.98 0.14
N ASN A 39 10.89 10.47 -1.08
CA ASN A 39 11.11 9.64 -2.26
C ASN A 39 12.57 9.15 -2.31
N LEU A 40 12.86 8.23 -3.24
CA LEU A 40 14.23 7.86 -3.56
C LEU A 40 15.04 9.09 -3.98
N ILE A 41 16.20 9.23 -3.35
CA ILE A 41 17.09 10.38 -3.51
C ILE A 41 18.06 10.10 -4.64
N LYS A 42 18.21 11.07 -5.53
CA LYS A 42 19.19 10.98 -6.61
C LYS A 42 20.50 11.59 -6.14
N GLN A 43 21.61 11.07 -6.64
CA GLN A 43 22.89 11.71 -6.42
C GLN A 43 22.87 13.13 -7.00
N GLY A 44 23.38 14.10 -6.25
CA GLY A 44 23.36 15.53 -6.57
C GLY A 44 22.01 16.23 -6.41
N SER A 45 20.95 15.54 -5.96
CA SER A 45 19.67 16.21 -5.66
C SER A 45 19.65 16.75 -4.23
N ASP A 46 19.23 18.00 -4.10
CA ASP A 46 18.93 18.63 -2.80
C ASP A 46 17.55 18.21 -2.31
N VAL A 47 17.48 17.74 -1.07
CA VAL A 47 16.24 17.33 -0.41
C VAL A 47 16.01 18.20 0.83
N GLN A 48 14.88 18.90 0.87
CA GLN A 48 14.47 19.65 2.05
C GLN A 48 13.85 18.71 3.08
N LEU A 49 14.38 18.77 4.31
CA LEU A 49 13.99 17.93 5.44
C LEU A 49 13.60 18.80 6.62
N GLN A 50 12.62 18.34 7.40
CA GLN A 50 12.24 18.98 8.67
C GLN A 50 12.41 18.01 9.85
N SER A 51 13.32 18.27 10.79
CA SER A 51 13.48 17.40 11.97
C SER A 51 14.17 18.12 13.11
N ASN A 52 13.79 17.80 14.33
CA ASN A 52 14.45 18.28 15.54
C ASN A 52 15.25 17.20 16.27
N SER A 53 15.17 15.94 15.85
CA SER A 53 15.82 14.84 16.57
C SER A 53 16.84 14.14 15.68
N ARG A 54 16.40 13.12 14.95
CA ARG A 54 17.25 12.25 14.11
C ARG A 54 16.55 11.98 12.79
N ILE A 55 17.36 11.80 11.75
CA ILE A 55 16.93 11.22 10.48
C ILE A 55 17.48 9.80 10.42
N PHE A 56 16.68 8.87 9.94
CA PHE A 56 17.16 7.56 9.52
C PHE A 56 17.39 7.55 8.02
N THR A 57 18.58 7.14 7.61
CA THR A 57 18.88 6.82 6.23
C THR A 57 18.57 5.36 5.99
N ILE A 58 17.75 5.08 4.99
CA ILE A 58 17.37 3.74 4.60
C ILE A 58 17.93 3.48 3.22
N VAL A 59 18.73 2.42 3.12
CA VAL A 59 19.32 1.95 1.89
C VAL A 59 18.66 0.64 1.51
N THR A 60 18.04 0.64 0.33
CA THR A 60 17.62 -0.57 -0.36
C THR A 60 18.76 -1.08 -1.20
N VAL A 61 19.10 -2.36 -1.01
CA VAL A 61 20.08 -3.06 -1.83
C VAL A 61 19.37 -4.14 -2.63
N GLN A 62 19.51 -4.12 -3.96
CA GLN A 62 18.99 -5.14 -4.86
C GLN A 62 20.16 -5.92 -5.49
N ASN A 63 20.24 -7.22 -5.25
CA ASN A 63 21.09 -8.12 -6.02
C ASN A 63 20.41 -8.39 -7.37
N ILE A 64 21.00 -7.90 -8.45
CA ILE A 64 20.44 -8.01 -9.81
C ILE A 64 20.36 -9.48 -10.25
N LEU A 65 21.40 -10.26 -9.96
CA LEU A 65 21.52 -11.65 -10.41
C LEU A 65 20.58 -12.58 -9.64
N GLN A 66 20.51 -12.40 -8.33
CA GLN A 66 19.68 -13.25 -7.45
C GLN A 66 18.26 -12.74 -7.31
N LYS A 67 17.95 -11.53 -7.81
CA LYS A 67 16.65 -10.87 -7.66
C LYS A 67 16.23 -10.72 -6.19
N GLN A 68 17.21 -10.54 -5.31
CA GLN A 68 17.02 -10.43 -3.87
C GLN A 68 17.15 -8.99 -3.41
N PHE A 69 16.29 -8.61 -2.47
CA PHE A 69 16.29 -7.29 -1.86
C PHE A 69 16.60 -7.38 -0.36
N ASP A 70 17.45 -6.46 0.10
CA ASP A 70 17.79 -6.27 1.50
C ASP A 70 17.67 -4.80 1.90
N ARG A 71 17.62 -4.54 3.20
CA ARG A 71 17.46 -3.20 3.76
C ARG A 71 18.50 -2.93 4.84
N PHE A 72 19.17 -1.81 4.67
CA PHE A 72 20.14 -1.28 5.63
C PHE A 72 19.63 0.05 6.17
N ILE A 73 19.70 0.24 7.48
CA ILE A 73 19.31 1.47 8.15
C ILE A 73 20.47 1.99 8.98
N PHE A 74 20.70 3.30 8.93
CA PHE A 74 21.72 3.94 9.76
C PHE A 74 21.35 5.38 10.05
N ILE A 75 22.04 5.96 11.02
CA ILE A 75 21.98 7.40 11.31
C ILE A 75 23.10 8.08 10.51
N PRO A 76 22.79 9.07 9.65
CA PRO A 76 23.81 9.71 8.84
C PRO A 76 24.76 10.56 9.69
N MET A 77 26.04 10.48 9.38
CA MET A 77 27.06 11.44 9.83
C MET A 77 27.27 12.43 8.68
N PHE A 78 26.65 13.60 8.78
CA PHE A 78 26.73 14.60 7.71
C PHE A 78 28.16 15.12 7.53
N ASN A 79 28.45 15.57 6.31
CA ASN A 79 29.72 16.18 5.91
C ASN A 79 30.94 15.26 6.09
N THR A 80 30.71 13.96 6.24
CA THR A 80 31.75 12.93 6.34
C THR A 80 31.43 11.79 5.37
N GLU A 81 32.43 11.27 4.66
CA GLU A 81 32.26 10.05 3.86
C GLU A 81 32.10 8.87 4.83
N GLN A 82 30.99 8.14 4.69
CA GLN A 82 30.70 6.93 5.45
C GLN A 82 30.84 5.72 4.55
N THR A 83 31.53 4.69 5.02
CA THR A 83 31.64 3.39 4.37
C THR A 83 30.81 2.38 5.14
N HIS A 84 29.90 1.71 4.44
CA HIS A 84 28.99 0.72 5.00
C HIS A 84 29.30 -0.64 4.42
N THR A 85 29.27 -1.67 5.26
CA THR A 85 29.50 -3.05 4.86
C THR A 85 28.28 -3.87 5.24
N PHE A 86 27.73 -4.60 4.27
CA PHE A 86 26.63 -5.52 4.49
C PHE A 86 26.90 -6.83 3.75
N ASN A 87 27.07 -7.91 4.50
CA ASN A 87 27.55 -9.19 3.96
C ASN A 87 28.85 -8.98 3.17
N ASN A 88 28.80 -9.19 1.85
CA ASN A 88 29.92 -9.02 0.91
C ASN A 88 29.80 -7.72 0.07
N ILE A 89 28.91 -6.82 0.44
CA ILE A 89 28.62 -5.58 -0.29
C ILE A 89 29.21 -4.43 0.50
N GLN A 90 30.01 -3.61 -0.17
CA GLN A 90 30.47 -2.34 0.38
C GLN A 90 29.88 -1.21 -0.42
N PHE A 91 29.36 -0.20 0.26
CA PHE A 91 28.93 1.03 -0.38
C PHE A 91 29.32 2.25 0.44
N LYS A 92 29.48 3.37 -0.26
CA LYS A 92 29.90 4.64 0.31
C LYS A 92 28.81 5.68 0.16
N THR A 93 28.63 6.47 1.20
CA THR A 93 27.69 7.59 1.21
C THR A 93 28.39 8.87 1.67
N LEU A 94 28.16 9.97 0.96
CA LEU A 94 28.49 11.32 1.43
C LEU A 94 27.22 12.15 1.39
N LEU A 95 26.72 12.51 2.58
CA LEU A 95 25.55 13.35 2.76
C LEU A 95 26.01 14.71 3.27
N VAL A 96 25.74 15.77 2.53
CA VAL A 96 26.17 17.13 2.86
C VAL A 96 24.98 17.95 3.36
N THR A 97 25.20 18.74 4.41
CA THR A 97 24.21 19.69 4.92
C THR A 97 24.91 20.90 5.53
N ASN A 98 24.31 22.08 5.35
CA ASN A 98 24.88 23.34 5.84
C ASN A 98 24.31 23.77 7.20
N ASN A 99 23.22 23.17 7.70
CA ASN A 99 22.45 23.72 8.82
C ASN A 99 21.77 22.67 9.74
N PHE A 100 22.32 21.46 9.87
CA PHE A 100 21.76 20.45 10.76
C PHE A 100 22.68 20.11 11.94
N GLU A 101 22.28 20.57 13.12
CA GLU A 101 22.82 20.09 14.39
C GLU A 101 21.80 19.12 15.01
N PRO A 102 22.12 17.81 15.12
CA PRO A 102 21.21 16.84 15.72
C PRO A 102 20.98 17.19 17.19
N SER A 103 19.73 17.04 17.66
CA SER A 103 19.46 17.16 19.10
C SER A 103 20.17 16.06 19.88
N THR A 104 20.63 16.41 21.09
CA THR A 104 21.16 15.45 22.07
C THR A 104 20.11 14.48 22.60
N LEU A 105 18.81 14.80 22.41
CA LEU A 105 17.72 13.89 22.76
C LEU A 105 17.61 12.76 21.72
N PRO A 106 17.78 11.49 22.12
CA PRO A 106 17.60 10.38 21.20
C PRO A 106 16.17 10.36 20.66
N ALA A 107 16.03 10.15 19.35
CA ALA A 107 14.71 9.82 18.80
C ALA A 107 14.33 8.41 19.26
N ASP A 108 13.09 8.21 19.68
CA ASP A 108 12.56 6.87 19.89
C ASP A 108 12.58 6.11 18.56
N LEU A 109 13.39 5.04 18.51
CA LEU A 109 13.28 3.99 17.52
C LEU A 109 11.89 3.33 17.62
N PRO A 110 11.37 2.72 16.53
CA PRO A 110 10.17 1.90 16.63
C PRO A 110 10.36 0.82 17.70
N ASN A 111 9.36 0.63 18.56
CA ASN A 111 9.41 -0.42 19.55
C ASN A 111 9.06 -1.76 18.89
N LEU A 112 10.07 -2.40 18.30
CA LEU A 112 9.93 -3.69 17.62
C LEU A 112 9.35 -4.79 18.53
N LYS A 113 9.51 -4.68 19.85
CA LYS A 113 8.91 -5.62 20.81
C LYS A 113 7.38 -5.50 20.81
N ARG A 114 6.83 -4.28 20.79
CA ARG A 114 5.37 -4.06 20.74
C ARG A 114 4.76 -4.59 19.44
N LEU A 115 5.42 -4.37 18.30
CA LEU A 115 4.99 -4.97 17.03
C LEU A 115 4.94 -6.49 17.12
N HIS A 116 5.99 -7.09 17.68
CA HIS A 116 6.07 -8.54 17.85
C HIS A 116 4.98 -9.08 18.80
N GLU A 117 4.67 -8.38 19.89
CA GLU A 117 3.56 -8.71 20.81
C GLU A 117 2.19 -8.63 20.12
N TYR A 118 1.97 -7.62 19.28
CA TYR A 118 0.76 -7.51 18.47
C TYR A 118 0.62 -8.67 17.48
N ILE A 119 1.70 -9.06 16.79
CA ILE A 119 1.70 -10.22 15.89
C ILE A 119 1.40 -11.49 16.67
N LYS A 120 2.04 -11.70 17.83
CA LYS A 120 1.76 -12.84 18.71
C LYS A 120 0.29 -12.91 19.13
N THR A 121 -0.30 -11.75 19.46
CA THR A 121 -1.71 -11.66 19.82
C THR A 121 -2.61 -12.03 18.65
N SER A 122 -2.31 -11.52 17.45
CA SER A 122 -3.03 -11.88 16.21
C SER A 122 -2.92 -13.37 15.86
N ILE A 123 -1.73 -13.97 15.99
CA ILE A 123 -1.53 -15.41 15.78
C ILE A 123 -2.31 -16.22 16.81
N LYS A 124 -2.28 -15.81 18.08
CA LYS A 124 -3.04 -16.48 19.15
C LYS A 124 -4.52 -16.47 18.83
N LEU A 125 -5.06 -15.31 18.45
CA LEU A 125 -6.46 -15.14 18.07
C LEU A 125 -6.86 -16.10 16.94
N VAL A 126 -6.12 -16.09 15.82
CA VAL A 126 -6.38 -16.99 14.67
C VAL A 126 -6.34 -18.46 15.08
N ARG A 127 -5.41 -18.86 15.95
CA ARG A 127 -5.28 -20.25 16.41
C ARG A 127 -6.35 -20.66 17.42
N SER A 128 -6.87 -19.72 18.20
CA SER A 128 -7.89 -19.99 19.23
C SER A 128 -9.32 -19.94 18.71
N THR A 129 -9.55 -19.29 17.57
CA THR A 129 -10.88 -19.14 16.99
C THR A 129 -11.12 -20.25 15.95
N GLN A 130 -12.31 -20.85 15.95
CA GLN A 130 -12.66 -21.85 14.94
C GLN A 130 -13.04 -21.17 13.61
N PRO A 131 -12.67 -21.73 12.45
CA PRO A 131 -13.17 -21.21 11.18
C PRO A 131 -14.63 -21.56 10.97
N THR A 132 -15.34 -20.74 10.19
CA THR A 132 -16.66 -21.08 9.63
C THR A 132 -16.57 -22.21 8.60
N ASP A 133 -15.42 -22.36 7.93
CA ASP A 133 -15.12 -23.45 7.01
C ASP A 133 -13.73 -24.04 7.28
N ILE A 134 -13.63 -25.35 7.51
CA ILE A 134 -12.38 -26.03 7.86
C ILE A 134 -11.25 -25.83 6.83
N ARG A 135 -11.58 -25.53 5.56
CA ARG A 135 -10.60 -25.23 4.51
C ARG A 135 -9.81 -23.95 4.82
N LEU A 136 -10.35 -23.05 5.64
CA LEU A 136 -9.69 -21.80 6.03
C LEU A 136 -8.54 -21.99 7.02
N THR A 137 -8.45 -23.11 7.75
CA THR A 137 -7.48 -23.31 8.86
C THR A 137 -6.03 -23.03 8.49
N LYS A 138 -5.65 -23.17 7.21
CA LYS A 138 -4.26 -23.01 6.74
C LYS A 138 -4.01 -21.74 5.91
N LEU A 139 -4.96 -20.81 5.84
CA LEU A 139 -4.94 -19.67 4.92
C LEU A 139 -4.72 -18.32 5.63
N HIS A 140 -3.85 -18.30 6.64
CA HIS A 140 -3.65 -17.13 7.51
C HIS A 140 -2.21 -16.62 7.51
N SER A 141 -1.93 -15.66 6.64
CA SER A 141 -0.73 -14.83 6.76
C SER A 141 -1.02 -13.66 7.70
N VAL A 142 -0.29 -13.57 8.82
CA VAL A 142 -0.46 -12.50 9.83
C VAL A 142 0.65 -11.45 9.73
N ALA A 143 1.85 -11.88 9.34
CA ALA A 143 3.00 -11.02 9.14
C ALA A 143 3.92 -11.59 8.06
N TRP A 144 4.60 -10.72 7.34
CA TRP A 144 5.75 -11.09 6.51
C TRP A 144 7.04 -10.74 7.25
N LYS A 145 8.20 -11.13 6.69
CA LYS A 145 9.49 -10.89 7.34
C LYS A 145 10.56 -10.42 6.38
N PHE A 146 11.46 -9.60 6.88
CA PHE A 146 12.65 -9.18 6.14
C PHE A 146 13.83 -8.98 7.08
N THR A 147 15.03 -9.02 6.51
CA THR A 147 16.26 -8.76 7.25
C THR A 147 16.56 -7.27 7.28
N LEU A 148 16.75 -6.73 8.48
CA LEU A 148 17.19 -5.36 8.73
C LEU A 148 18.61 -5.38 9.28
N MET A 149 19.45 -4.51 8.74
CA MET A 149 20.76 -4.22 9.30
C MET A 149 20.77 -2.87 9.99
N PHE A 150 21.17 -2.85 11.25
CA PHE A 150 21.31 -1.64 12.06
C PHE A 150 22.64 -1.71 12.81
N ASP A 151 23.51 -0.71 12.66
CA ASP A 151 24.83 -0.64 13.32
C ASP A 151 25.67 -1.92 13.20
N ASN A 152 25.75 -2.49 11.99
CA ASN A 152 26.43 -3.76 11.67
C ASN A 152 25.86 -5.01 12.37
N GLN A 153 24.68 -4.91 12.99
CA GLN A 153 23.93 -6.05 13.51
C GLN A 153 22.79 -6.42 12.57
N GLN A 154 22.59 -7.71 12.38
CA GLN A 154 21.50 -8.27 11.60
C GLN A 154 20.32 -8.63 12.51
N GLN A 155 19.14 -8.13 12.20
CA GLN A 155 17.90 -8.44 12.90
C GLN A 155 16.80 -8.84 11.90
N GLU A 156 16.10 -9.94 12.16
CA GLU A 156 14.87 -10.27 11.41
C GLU A 156 13.70 -9.46 11.97
N ILE A 157 13.03 -8.73 11.08
CA ILE A 157 11.85 -7.92 11.41
C ILE A 157 10.61 -8.63 10.88
N HIS A 158 9.62 -8.79 11.75
CA HIS A 158 8.29 -9.25 11.36
C HIS A 158 7.36 -8.04 11.22
N VAL A 159 6.74 -7.90 10.06
CA VAL A 159 5.82 -6.79 9.77
C VAL A 159 4.40 -7.31 9.61
N PRO A 160 3.43 -6.78 10.36
CA PRO A 160 2.04 -7.20 10.22
C PRO A 160 1.44 -6.84 8.87
N TYR A 161 0.60 -7.71 8.31
CA TYR A 161 -0.11 -7.45 7.03
C TYR A 161 -1.01 -6.20 7.04
N VAL A 162 -1.46 -5.72 8.21
CA VAL A 162 -2.16 -4.42 8.31
C VAL A 162 -1.29 -3.24 7.80
N CYS A 163 0.04 -3.36 7.80
CA CYS A 163 0.92 -2.34 7.23
C CYS A 163 0.71 -2.12 5.73
N LEU A 164 0.05 -3.02 4.98
CA LEU A 164 -0.25 -2.81 3.56
C LEU A 164 -1.03 -1.52 3.33
N VAL A 165 -2.01 -1.18 4.17
CA VAL A 165 -2.75 0.09 4.04
C VAL A 165 -1.92 1.32 4.44
N CYS A 166 -0.74 1.11 5.02
CA CYS A 166 0.19 2.17 5.40
C CYS A 166 1.24 2.45 4.34
N ARG A 167 1.51 1.47 3.47
CA ARG A 167 2.43 1.65 2.34
C ARG A 167 1.83 2.66 1.34
N GLY A 168 2.68 3.24 0.49
CA GLY A 168 2.27 4.29 -0.46
C GLY A 168 1.98 5.67 0.14
N ASP A 169 2.09 5.87 1.46
CA ASP A 169 1.84 7.17 2.09
C ASP A 169 2.76 8.29 1.60
N VAL A 170 4.02 7.96 1.33
CA VAL A 170 4.98 8.88 0.68
C VAL A 170 4.49 9.26 -0.71
N LEU A 171 3.98 8.28 -1.47
CA LEU A 171 3.46 8.49 -2.82
C LEU A 171 2.21 9.36 -2.81
N VAL A 172 1.40 9.33 -1.76
CA VAL A 172 0.21 10.18 -1.67
C VAL A 172 0.57 11.57 -1.14
N ASN A 173 1.38 11.67 -0.09
CA ASN A 173 1.56 12.92 0.65
C ASN A 173 2.71 13.79 0.14
N SER A 174 3.71 13.20 -0.49
CA SER A 174 4.91 13.88 -0.98
C SER A 174 4.97 13.96 -2.50
N LEU A 175 3.80 14.03 -3.16
CA LEU A 175 3.71 14.28 -4.60
C LEU A 175 4.22 15.69 -4.92
N PRO A 176 5.29 15.81 -5.73
CA PRO A 176 5.76 17.10 -6.20
C PRO A 176 4.68 17.80 -7.03
N THR A 177 4.44 19.10 -6.78
CA THR A 177 3.41 19.87 -7.49
C THR A 177 3.67 19.91 -9.00
N ASP A 178 4.92 19.95 -9.42
CA ASP A 178 5.37 19.90 -10.81
C ASP A 178 5.08 18.56 -11.50
N LYS A 179 4.79 17.50 -10.74
CA LYS A 179 4.40 16.17 -11.27
C LYS A 179 2.90 15.92 -11.31
N LEU A 180 2.08 16.81 -10.75
CA LEU A 180 0.63 16.62 -10.70
C LEU A 180 0.01 16.55 -12.09
N SER A 181 0.45 17.41 -13.02
CA SER A 181 -0.06 17.42 -14.40
C SER A 181 0.28 16.12 -15.13
N ASP A 182 1.50 15.60 -14.97
CA ASP A 182 1.93 14.33 -15.58
C ASP A 182 1.05 13.17 -15.08
N ILE A 183 0.79 13.14 -13.77
CA ILE A 183 -0.05 12.11 -13.13
C ILE A 183 -1.51 12.21 -13.61
N GLN A 184 -2.06 13.42 -13.68
CA GLN A 184 -3.42 13.62 -14.18
C GLN A 184 -3.54 13.17 -15.64
N HIS A 185 -2.58 13.55 -16.49
CA HIS A 185 -2.57 13.16 -17.89
C HIS A 185 -2.48 11.64 -18.05
N PHE A 186 -1.64 10.98 -17.25
CA PHE A 186 -1.55 9.51 -17.20
C PHE A 186 -2.93 8.88 -16.94
N PHE A 187 -3.61 9.27 -15.86
CA PHE A 187 -4.92 8.70 -15.52
C PHE A 187 -5.97 8.99 -16.59
N MET A 188 -6.00 10.21 -17.14
CA MET A 188 -6.93 10.57 -18.20
C MET A 188 -6.73 9.71 -19.45
N LYS A 189 -5.48 9.49 -19.87
CA LYS A 189 -5.12 8.62 -20.99
C LYS A 189 -5.52 7.18 -20.73
N GLU A 190 -5.13 6.63 -19.58
CA GLU A 190 -5.35 5.22 -19.25
C GLU A 190 -6.84 4.91 -19.08
N PHE A 191 -7.60 5.73 -18.36
CA PHE A 191 -9.03 5.47 -18.16
C PHE A 191 -9.82 5.61 -19.46
N THR A 192 -9.48 6.58 -20.32
CA THR A 192 -10.06 6.68 -21.66
C THR A 192 -9.76 5.44 -22.49
N SER A 193 -8.52 4.94 -22.46
CA SER A 193 -8.12 3.71 -23.15
C SER A 193 -8.86 2.47 -22.61
N ILE A 194 -9.10 2.39 -21.31
CA ILE A 194 -9.81 1.27 -20.68
C ILE A 194 -11.30 1.31 -21.07
N CYS A 195 -11.91 2.50 -21.11
CA CYS A 195 -13.28 2.71 -21.60
C CYS A 195 -13.46 2.20 -23.03
N HIS A 196 -12.65 2.67 -23.98
CA HIS A 196 -12.77 2.32 -25.40
C HIS A 196 -12.50 0.83 -25.73
N GLY A 197 -11.97 0.05 -24.77
CA GLY A 197 -11.57 -1.34 -25.00
C GLY A 197 -12.56 -2.40 -24.53
N LYS A 198 -13.33 -2.13 -23.45
CA LYS A 198 -14.12 -3.17 -22.76
C LYS A 198 -15.38 -2.70 -22.02
N TYR A 199 -15.55 -1.39 -21.78
CA TYR A 199 -16.58 -0.89 -20.86
C TYR A 199 -17.39 0.24 -21.51
N LEU A 200 -17.98 1.12 -20.69
CA LEU A 200 -18.72 2.29 -21.18
C LEU A 200 -17.78 3.33 -21.76
N GLU A 201 -18.23 3.97 -22.84
CA GLU A 201 -17.63 5.20 -23.35
C GLU A 201 -17.60 6.27 -22.25
N PRO A 202 -16.61 7.18 -22.23
CA PRO A 202 -16.51 8.19 -21.18
C PRO A 202 -17.80 9.02 -20.98
N SER A 203 -18.47 9.40 -22.08
CA SER A 203 -19.73 10.14 -22.04
C SER A 203 -20.86 9.33 -21.39
N GLN A 204 -20.97 8.05 -21.71
CA GLN A 204 -21.98 7.14 -21.13
C GLN A 204 -21.74 6.94 -19.64
N PHE A 205 -20.48 6.80 -19.21
CA PHE A 205 -20.16 6.74 -17.78
C PHE A 205 -20.54 8.04 -17.08
N MET A 206 -20.27 9.20 -17.68
CA MET A 206 -20.65 10.50 -17.11
C MET A 206 -22.18 10.65 -16.96
N GLU A 207 -22.95 10.19 -17.95
CA GLU A 207 -24.41 10.14 -17.87
C GLU A 207 -24.91 9.21 -16.75
N LEU A 208 -24.36 8.00 -16.68
CA LEU A 208 -24.65 7.05 -15.60
C LEU A 208 -24.31 7.63 -14.23
N SER A 209 -23.17 8.31 -14.12
CA SER A 209 -22.70 8.97 -12.91
C SER A 209 -23.67 10.08 -12.44
N LYS A 210 -24.22 10.87 -13.36
CA LYS A 210 -25.25 11.87 -13.04
C LYS A 210 -26.56 11.22 -12.63
N LYS A 211 -27.00 10.18 -13.34
CA LYS A 211 -28.21 9.41 -12.99
C LYS A 211 -28.10 8.78 -11.60
N ALA A 212 -26.93 8.27 -11.24
CA ALA A 212 -26.66 7.65 -9.95
C ALA A 212 -26.82 8.60 -8.75
N LEU A 213 -26.78 9.93 -8.94
CA LEU A 213 -27.07 10.87 -7.85
C LEU A 213 -28.46 10.63 -7.23
N VAL A 214 -29.43 10.18 -8.04
CA VAL A 214 -30.82 9.98 -7.61
C VAL A 214 -31.29 8.52 -7.65
N ASP A 215 -30.58 7.63 -8.35
CA ASP A 215 -30.96 6.22 -8.54
C ASP A 215 -29.97 5.24 -7.88
N ALA A 216 -30.44 4.50 -6.87
CA ALA A 216 -29.62 3.56 -6.11
C ALA A 216 -29.08 2.39 -6.95
N ALA A 217 -29.82 1.91 -7.95
CA ALA A 217 -29.33 0.84 -8.83
C ALA A 217 -28.15 1.33 -9.67
N SER A 218 -28.26 2.54 -10.24
CA SER A 218 -27.18 3.19 -10.99
C SER A 218 -25.95 3.47 -10.11
N ARG A 219 -26.11 3.77 -8.80
CA ARG A 219 -24.97 3.96 -7.88
C ARG A 219 -24.06 2.74 -7.81
N HIS A 220 -24.64 1.56 -7.65
CA HIS A 220 -23.84 0.34 -7.56
C HIS A 220 -23.10 0.08 -8.88
N SER A 221 -23.77 0.30 -10.02
CA SER A 221 -23.12 0.19 -11.34
C SER A 221 -21.94 1.16 -11.49
N VAL A 222 -22.05 2.41 -11.01
CA VAL A 222 -20.92 3.34 -11.02
C VAL A 222 -19.73 2.78 -10.26
N TYR A 223 -19.93 2.26 -9.05
CA TYR A 223 -18.86 1.65 -8.27
C TYR A 223 -18.25 0.42 -8.94
N MET A 224 -19.07 -0.43 -9.59
CA MET A 224 -18.58 -1.55 -10.38
C MET A 224 -17.63 -1.08 -11.48
N TYR A 225 -18.02 -0.09 -12.28
CA TYR A 225 -17.15 0.47 -13.32
C TYR A 225 -15.86 1.06 -12.75
N ILE A 226 -15.94 1.80 -11.64
CA ILE A 226 -14.75 2.32 -10.96
C ILE A 226 -13.82 1.18 -10.55
N ALA A 227 -14.36 0.12 -9.95
CA ALA A 227 -13.56 -1.05 -9.57
C ALA A 227 -12.88 -1.69 -10.80
N HIS A 228 -13.63 -1.88 -11.90
CA HIS A 228 -13.09 -2.38 -13.15
C HIS A 228 -11.99 -1.49 -13.74
N PHE A 229 -12.11 -0.17 -13.67
CA PHE A 229 -11.07 0.75 -14.15
C PHE A 229 -9.76 0.56 -13.40
N PHE A 230 -9.79 0.51 -12.06
CA PHE A 230 -8.57 0.31 -11.28
C PHE A 230 -8.03 -1.11 -11.39
N SER A 231 -8.90 -2.14 -11.44
CA SER A 231 -8.48 -3.52 -11.71
C SER A 231 -7.75 -3.63 -13.04
N SER A 232 -8.35 -3.11 -14.11
CA SER A 232 -7.77 -3.14 -15.45
C SER A 232 -6.49 -2.32 -15.54
N LEU A 233 -6.41 -1.17 -14.87
CA LEU A 233 -5.19 -0.38 -14.79
C LEU A 233 -4.04 -1.17 -14.17
N VAL A 234 -4.26 -1.77 -12.99
CA VAL A 234 -3.21 -2.53 -12.31
C VAL A 234 -2.81 -3.77 -13.11
N TYR A 235 -3.78 -4.53 -13.60
CA TYR A 235 -3.54 -5.74 -14.39
C TYR A 235 -2.79 -5.48 -15.70
N LYS A 236 -3.06 -4.34 -16.36
CA LYS A 236 -2.38 -3.94 -17.59
C LYS A 236 -0.87 -3.73 -17.36
N HIS A 237 -0.50 -3.19 -16.21
CA HIS A 237 0.88 -2.76 -15.93
C HIS A 237 1.66 -3.72 -15.05
N ILE A 238 1.00 -4.58 -14.27
CA ILE A 238 1.62 -5.55 -13.39
C ILE A 238 1.09 -6.95 -13.71
N ARG A 239 2.00 -7.86 -14.05
CA ARG A 239 1.69 -9.26 -14.32
C ARG A 239 1.70 -10.06 -13.03
N TYR A 240 0.67 -10.88 -12.83
CA TYR A 240 0.61 -11.76 -11.69
C TYR A 240 1.74 -12.81 -11.71
N MET A 241 2.51 -12.89 -10.63
CA MET A 241 3.53 -13.91 -10.40
C MET A 241 3.77 -14.06 -8.90
N THR A 242 3.70 -15.29 -8.39
CA THR A 242 4.00 -15.59 -6.98
C THR A 242 5.42 -15.15 -6.60
N ASP A 243 5.63 -14.63 -5.40
CA ASP A 243 6.93 -14.15 -4.93
C ASP A 243 8.08 -15.12 -5.13
N TYR A 244 7.86 -16.40 -4.84
CA TYR A 244 8.90 -17.41 -4.99
C TYR A 244 9.39 -17.54 -6.44
N LYS A 245 8.49 -17.36 -7.41
CA LYS A 245 8.86 -17.36 -8.83
C LYS A 245 9.56 -16.07 -9.24
N ALA A 246 9.17 -14.93 -8.67
CA ALA A 246 9.73 -13.63 -9.01
C ALA A 246 11.11 -13.39 -8.36
N THR A 247 11.30 -13.82 -7.11
CA THR A 247 12.42 -13.42 -6.24
C THR A 247 13.14 -14.59 -5.55
N GLY A 248 12.58 -15.80 -5.61
CA GLY A 248 13.05 -16.94 -4.82
C GLY A 248 12.74 -16.86 -3.32
N LYS A 249 12.08 -15.80 -2.85
CA LYS A 249 11.59 -15.65 -1.46
C LYS A 249 10.10 -16.03 -1.39
N LYS A 250 9.66 -16.65 -0.28
CA LYS A 250 8.28 -17.15 -0.16
C LYS A 250 7.23 -16.06 0.03
N ASP A 251 7.53 -15.05 0.85
CA ASP A 251 6.66 -13.92 1.16
C ASP A 251 7.50 -12.63 1.04
N PHE A 252 7.61 -12.11 -0.17
CA PHE A 252 8.29 -10.87 -0.52
C PHE A 252 7.27 -9.79 -0.88
N ILE A 253 7.27 -8.70 -0.12
CA ILE A 253 6.29 -7.64 -0.26
C ILE A 253 6.89 -6.50 -1.10
N GLY A 254 6.67 -6.54 -2.42
CA GLY A 254 7.00 -5.46 -3.34
C GLY A 254 6.90 -5.82 -4.83
N ILE A 255 6.71 -4.79 -5.66
CA ILE A 255 6.67 -4.92 -7.12
C ILE A 255 8.09 -5.12 -7.69
N ASN A 256 8.24 -6.16 -8.51
CA ASN A 256 9.50 -6.52 -9.13
C ASN A 256 9.52 -6.14 -10.62
N GLU A 257 10.66 -5.66 -11.12
CA GLU A 257 10.85 -5.33 -12.54
C GLU A 257 11.90 -6.25 -13.17
N PHE A 258 11.50 -7.01 -14.21
CA PHE A 258 12.42 -7.79 -15.05
C PHE A 258 11.96 -7.74 -16.51
N ASP A 259 12.90 -7.64 -17.44
CA ASP A 259 12.63 -7.63 -18.88
C ASP A 259 11.57 -6.57 -19.30
N ASN A 260 11.64 -5.37 -18.73
CA ASN A 260 10.69 -4.27 -18.93
C ASN A 260 9.23 -4.60 -18.58
N HIS A 261 9.01 -5.55 -17.68
CA HIS A 261 7.69 -5.90 -17.17
C HIS A 261 7.70 -5.92 -15.64
N LEU A 262 6.54 -5.58 -15.07
CA LEU A 262 6.33 -5.64 -13.63
C LEU A 262 5.65 -6.93 -13.23
N TYR A 263 6.09 -7.48 -12.12
CA TYR A 263 5.62 -8.73 -11.57
C TYR A 263 5.39 -8.61 -10.07
N SER A 264 4.25 -9.10 -9.60
CA SER A 264 3.95 -9.22 -8.18
C SER A 264 2.80 -10.20 -7.95
N ASP A 265 2.51 -10.54 -6.70
CA ASP A 265 1.41 -11.42 -6.35
C ASP A 265 0.21 -10.65 -5.78
N CYS A 266 -0.68 -11.33 -5.04
CA CYS A 266 -2.00 -10.78 -4.72
C CYS A 266 -1.94 -9.58 -3.77
N GLU A 267 -1.12 -9.61 -2.73
CA GLU A 267 -1.03 -8.53 -1.75
C GLU A 267 -0.43 -7.26 -2.33
N ASP A 268 0.59 -7.37 -3.18
CA ASP A 268 1.23 -6.23 -3.80
C ASP A 268 0.33 -5.60 -4.87
N MET A 269 -0.39 -6.41 -5.65
CA MET A 269 -1.38 -5.89 -6.61
C MET A 269 -2.59 -5.28 -5.90
N ALA A 270 -3.02 -5.84 -4.76
CA ALA A 270 -4.05 -5.26 -3.92
C ALA A 270 -3.62 -3.92 -3.33
N GLN A 271 -2.40 -3.84 -2.82
CA GLN A 271 -1.84 -2.60 -2.31
C GLN A 271 -1.66 -1.56 -3.42
N ALA A 272 -1.13 -1.93 -4.59
CA ALA A 272 -1.03 -1.04 -5.74
C ALA A 272 -2.40 -0.47 -6.13
N SER A 273 -3.44 -1.32 -6.14
CA SER A 273 -4.82 -0.89 -6.38
C SER A 273 -5.29 0.12 -5.34
N TYR A 274 -5.05 -0.18 -4.05
CA TYR A 274 -5.40 0.68 -2.93
C TYR A 274 -4.69 2.04 -3.01
N ASP A 275 -3.38 2.05 -3.24
CA ASP A 275 -2.55 3.24 -3.33
C ASP A 275 -2.91 4.11 -4.54
N LEU A 276 -3.11 3.51 -5.71
CA LEU A 276 -3.54 4.25 -6.91
C LEU A 276 -4.91 4.91 -6.71
N MET A 277 -5.87 4.25 -6.06
CA MET A 277 -7.16 4.88 -5.73
C MET A 277 -7.00 6.07 -4.78
N ARG A 278 -6.09 5.99 -3.80
CA ARG A 278 -5.79 7.11 -2.88
C ARG A 278 -5.11 8.28 -3.60
N ILE A 279 -4.11 7.98 -4.44
CA ILE A 279 -3.44 8.99 -5.27
C ILE A 279 -4.45 9.67 -6.17
N PHE A 280 -5.32 8.89 -6.84
CA PHE A 280 -6.35 9.39 -7.75
C PHE A 280 -7.28 10.41 -7.08
N ARG A 281 -7.78 10.10 -5.88
CA ARG A 281 -8.63 11.01 -5.09
C ARG A 281 -7.93 12.34 -4.80
N ARG A 282 -6.61 12.30 -4.56
CA ARG A 282 -5.81 13.50 -4.27
C ARG A 282 -5.54 14.33 -5.52
N VAL A 283 -5.23 13.69 -6.66
CA VAL A 283 -4.90 14.43 -7.90
C VAL A 283 -6.14 14.95 -8.64
N PHE A 284 -7.32 14.37 -8.42
CA PHE A 284 -8.60 14.85 -8.94
C PHE A 284 -9.55 15.20 -7.78
N PRO A 285 -9.32 16.27 -7.01
CA PRO A 285 -10.19 16.60 -5.88
C PRO A 285 -11.59 16.97 -6.38
N SER A 286 -12.56 16.08 -6.21
CA SER A 286 -13.95 16.25 -6.66
C SER A 286 -14.92 15.65 -5.64
N SER A 287 -16.11 16.23 -5.56
CA SER A 287 -17.23 15.78 -4.72
C SER A 287 -18.47 15.47 -5.56
N LEU A 288 -19.49 14.83 -4.97
CA LEU A 288 -20.77 14.63 -5.66
C LEU A 288 -21.50 15.94 -5.99
N THR A 289 -21.24 17.02 -5.25
CA THR A 289 -21.75 18.36 -5.58
C THR A 289 -21.22 18.83 -6.92
N ASP A 290 -19.95 18.52 -7.22
CA ASP A 290 -19.34 18.90 -8.49
C ASP A 290 -19.92 18.10 -9.66
N VAL A 291 -20.24 16.81 -9.45
CA VAL A 291 -20.98 15.99 -10.41
C VAL A 291 -22.35 16.60 -10.74
N LYS A 292 -23.07 17.08 -9.72
CA LYS A 292 -24.36 17.77 -9.89
C LYS A 292 -24.22 19.08 -10.68
N ASN A 293 -23.11 19.79 -10.49
CA ASN A 293 -22.80 21.04 -11.18
C ASN A 293 -22.14 20.85 -12.56
N ASN A 294 -22.25 19.64 -13.14
CA ASN A 294 -21.73 19.30 -14.46
C ASN A 294 -20.22 19.46 -14.62
N VAL A 295 -19.42 18.92 -13.69
CA VAL A 295 -17.99 18.70 -13.99
C VAL A 295 -17.81 17.93 -15.31
N SER A 296 -16.77 18.31 -16.05
CA SER A 296 -16.64 18.04 -17.48
C SER A 296 -15.91 16.75 -17.85
N THR A 297 -15.29 16.02 -16.92
CA THR A 297 -14.43 14.89 -17.30
C THR A 297 -14.65 13.62 -16.47
N LEU A 298 -14.46 12.48 -17.14
CA LEU A 298 -14.52 11.12 -16.58
C LEU A 298 -13.79 11.01 -15.23
N CYS A 299 -12.55 11.50 -15.13
CA CYS A 299 -11.73 11.31 -13.94
C CYS A 299 -12.29 12.02 -12.71
N TYR A 300 -12.86 13.21 -12.85
CA TYR A 300 -13.49 13.90 -11.72
C TYR A 300 -14.79 13.22 -11.29
N HIS A 301 -15.57 12.68 -12.24
CA HIS A 301 -16.72 11.84 -11.90
C HIS A 301 -16.30 10.61 -11.09
N VAL A 302 -15.27 9.87 -11.54
CA VAL A 302 -14.73 8.72 -10.79
C VAL A 302 -14.26 9.13 -9.39
N SER A 303 -13.54 10.25 -9.29
CA SER A 303 -13.00 10.73 -8.02
C SER A 303 -14.08 11.14 -7.03
N ALA A 304 -15.14 11.81 -7.50
CA ALA A 304 -16.28 12.20 -6.68
C ALA A 304 -16.94 11.00 -6.00
N TRP A 305 -17.20 9.93 -6.74
CA TRP A 305 -17.79 8.70 -6.19
C TRP A 305 -16.82 7.95 -5.28
N LEU A 306 -15.54 7.93 -5.62
CA LEU A 306 -14.50 7.41 -4.73
C LEU A 306 -14.49 8.18 -3.40
N ASN A 307 -14.48 9.51 -3.38
CA ASN A 307 -14.45 10.30 -2.16
C ASN A 307 -15.64 10.04 -1.20
N GLU A 308 -16.74 9.47 -1.69
CA GLU A 308 -17.88 9.04 -0.89
C GLU A 308 -17.77 7.62 -0.31
N ALA A 309 -16.71 6.88 -0.61
CA ALA A 309 -16.52 5.50 -0.19
C ALA A 309 -15.27 5.31 0.68
N THR A 310 -15.37 4.38 1.64
CA THR A 310 -14.20 3.90 2.39
C THR A 310 -13.39 2.95 1.50
N LEU A 311 -12.06 3.11 1.50
CA LEU A 311 -11.15 2.16 0.86
C LEU A 311 -10.53 1.26 1.91
N GLY A 312 -10.23 0.03 1.51
CA GLY A 312 -9.37 -0.82 2.30
C GLY A 312 -8.81 -1.99 1.49
N ILE A 313 -8.20 -2.90 2.22
CA ILE A 313 -7.63 -4.14 1.72
C ILE A 313 -8.28 -5.27 2.51
N MET A 314 -8.68 -6.34 1.83
CA MET A 314 -9.22 -7.54 2.42
C MET A 314 -8.25 -8.70 2.23
N GLN A 315 -8.16 -9.54 3.25
CA GLN A 315 -7.54 -10.86 3.18
C GLN A 315 -8.63 -11.91 3.34
N GLY A 316 -8.57 -12.95 2.53
CA GLY A 316 -9.51 -14.03 2.59
C GLY A 316 -9.16 -15.18 1.67
N ALA A 317 -10.19 -15.84 1.17
CA ALA A 317 -10.05 -17.09 0.46
C ALA A 317 -10.84 -17.10 -0.84
N LEU A 318 -10.17 -17.50 -1.93
CA LEU A 318 -10.77 -17.78 -3.22
C LEU A 318 -10.99 -19.28 -3.40
N GLY A 319 -11.98 -19.62 -4.23
CA GLY A 319 -12.19 -20.99 -4.69
C GLY A 319 -13.62 -21.21 -5.16
N GLU A 320 -13.87 -22.39 -5.70
CA GLU A 320 -15.24 -22.84 -5.95
C GLU A 320 -15.87 -23.38 -4.66
N VAL A 321 -17.19 -23.21 -4.52
CA VAL A 321 -17.95 -23.68 -3.35
C VAL A 321 -17.64 -25.15 -3.04
N ARG A 322 -17.55 -25.99 -4.09
CA ARG A 322 -17.32 -27.44 -3.99
C ARG A 322 -15.85 -27.87 -4.06
N SER A 323 -14.90 -26.94 -4.15
CA SER A 323 -13.48 -27.27 -4.20
C SER A 323 -13.00 -27.88 -2.89
N GLU A 324 -12.14 -28.89 -2.94
CA GLU A 324 -11.50 -29.47 -1.75
C GLU A 324 -10.55 -28.47 -1.05
N LYS A 325 -10.06 -27.47 -1.78
CA LYS A 325 -9.11 -26.48 -1.28
C LYS A 325 -9.52 -25.06 -1.66
N LEU A 326 -9.24 -24.14 -0.75
CA LEU A 326 -9.30 -22.71 -1.00
C LEU A 326 -7.88 -22.14 -1.12
N ASN A 327 -7.74 -21.03 -1.83
CA ASN A 327 -6.48 -20.30 -1.98
C ASN A 327 -6.53 -19.03 -1.15
N ASN A 328 -5.48 -18.76 -0.35
CA ASN A 328 -5.33 -17.47 0.30
C ASN A 328 -5.20 -16.38 -0.76
N HIS A 329 -5.82 -15.23 -0.52
CA HIS A 329 -5.79 -14.11 -1.44
C HIS A 329 -6.00 -12.80 -0.71
N VAL A 330 -5.40 -11.75 -1.25
CA VAL A 330 -5.53 -10.37 -0.78
C VAL A 330 -6.03 -9.52 -1.94
N TRP A 331 -7.01 -8.64 -1.69
CA TRP A 331 -7.59 -7.76 -2.70
C TRP A 331 -7.94 -6.40 -2.13
N ALA A 332 -7.98 -5.36 -2.96
CA ALA A 332 -8.48 -4.05 -2.55
C ALA A 332 -10.01 -4.02 -2.63
N VAL A 333 -10.63 -3.19 -1.78
CA VAL A 333 -12.08 -3.07 -1.71
C VAL A 333 -12.51 -1.61 -1.64
N ILE A 334 -13.61 -1.31 -2.33
CA ILE A 334 -14.35 -0.06 -2.19
C ILE A 334 -15.63 -0.36 -1.41
N LEU A 335 -15.87 0.40 -0.35
CA LEU A 335 -17.03 0.27 0.53
C LEU A 335 -17.90 1.53 0.40
N PRO A 336 -18.88 1.53 -0.51
CA PRO A 336 -19.85 2.62 -0.63
C PRO A 336 -20.69 2.77 0.64
N LYS A 337 -21.21 3.98 0.88
CA LYS A 337 -22.08 4.25 2.04
C LYS A 337 -23.44 3.55 1.93
N GLU A 338 -24.01 3.46 0.72
CA GLU A 338 -25.42 3.07 0.50
C GLU A 338 -25.61 2.06 -0.65
N THR A 339 -24.57 1.30 -0.99
CA THR A 339 -24.65 0.19 -1.95
C THR A 339 -23.71 -0.93 -1.54
N PRO A 340 -23.87 -2.15 -2.09
CA PRO A 340 -22.91 -3.22 -1.86
C PRO A 340 -21.47 -2.85 -2.17
N ALA A 341 -20.56 -3.51 -1.46
CA ALA A 341 -19.12 -3.42 -1.70
C ALA A 341 -18.77 -3.90 -3.11
N VAL A 342 -17.68 -3.37 -3.66
CA VAL A 342 -17.09 -3.82 -4.92
C VAL A 342 -15.61 -4.07 -4.73
N PHE A 343 -15.08 -5.11 -5.36
CA PHE A 343 -13.67 -5.49 -5.19
C PHE A 343 -12.84 -5.02 -6.36
N VAL A 344 -11.62 -4.56 -6.07
CA VAL A 344 -10.64 -4.15 -7.07
C VAL A 344 -9.61 -5.26 -7.19
N GLU A 345 -9.84 -6.13 -8.18
CA GLU A 345 -9.02 -7.32 -8.44
C GLU A 345 -7.90 -7.05 -9.44
N GLY A 346 -6.72 -6.69 -8.93
CA GLY A 346 -5.54 -6.45 -9.76
C GLY A 346 -5.07 -7.71 -10.50
N THR A 347 -5.20 -8.90 -9.92
CA THR A 347 -4.61 -10.13 -10.49
C THR A 347 -5.34 -10.66 -11.73
N LYS A 348 -6.60 -10.23 -11.94
CA LYS A 348 -7.44 -10.63 -13.08
C LYS A 348 -7.84 -9.47 -14.00
N GLY A 349 -7.73 -8.23 -13.53
CA GLY A 349 -8.12 -7.05 -14.29
C GLY A 349 -9.61 -6.72 -14.25
N GLU A 350 -10.43 -7.53 -13.57
CA GLU A 350 -11.87 -7.33 -13.44
C GLU A 350 -12.43 -7.92 -12.14
N PHE A 351 -13.48 -7.29 -11.61
CA PHE A 351 -14.21 -7.81 -10.46
C PHE A 351 -15.10 -8.99 -10.86
N THR A 352 -14.74 -10.20 -10.40
CA THR A 352 -15.55 -11.41 -10.58
C THR A 352 -16.00 -11.95 -9.22
N PRO A 353 -17.18 -11.58 -8.68
CA PRO A 353 -17.57 -11.90 -7.30
C PRO A 353 -17.61 -13.40 -6.97
N ASN A 354 -17.94 -14.25 -7.94
CA ASN A 354 -18.18 -15.69 -7.73
C ASN A 354 -16.94 -16.49 -7.28
N ILE A 355 -15.73 -15.94 -7.43
CA ILE A 355 -14.50 -16.63 -7.02
C ILE A 355 -14.15 -16.43 -5.54
N TYR A 356 -14.73 -15.42 -4.90
CA TYR A 356 -14.45 -15.06 -3.52
C TYR A 356 -15.41 -15.81 -2.60
N GLN A 357 -14.86 -16.59 -1.67
CA GLN A 357 -15.67 -17.41 -0.77
C GLN A 357 -15.79 -16.77 0.62
N TYR A 358 -14.65 -16.37 1.19
CA TYR A 358 -14.60 -15.85 2.55
C TYR A 358 -13.70 -14.63 2.68
N ALA A 359 -14.11 -13.67 3.50
CA ALA A 359 -13.30 -12.56 3.99
C ALA A 359 -12.94 -12.83 5.45
N ILE A 360 -11.65 -12.73 5.79
CA ILE A 360 -11.12 -13.07 7.12
C ILE A 360 -10.66 -11.82 7.85
N ARG A 361 -9.98 -10.92 7.15
CA ARG A 361 -9.54 -9.62 7.68
C ARG A 361 -9.88 -8.50 6.73
N PHE A 362 -10.16 -7.35 7.31
CA PHE A 362 -10.30 -6.09 6.60
C PHE A 362 -9.39 -5.05 7.25
N TRP A 363 -8.57 -4.41 6.43
CA TRP A 363 -7.70 -3.32 6.83
C TRP A 363 -8.15 -2.05 6.13
N SER A 364 -8.22 -0.98 6.89
CA SER A 364 -8.45 0.36 6.34
C SER A 364 -7.72 1.38 7.19
N ARG A 365 -7.80 2.64 6.78
CA ARG A 365 -7.26 3.75 7.54
C ARG A 365 -7.94 5.05 7.14
N ASP A 366 -7.79 6.02 8.01
CA ASP A 366 -8.01 7.42 7.69
C ASP A 366 -6.69 8.20 7.87
N SER A 367 -6.78 9.53 7.97
CA SER A 367 -5.64 10.41 8.21
C SER A 367 -4.96 10.19 9.56
N SER A 368 -5.62 9.56 10.53
CA SER A 368 -5.22 9.55 11.94
C SER A 368 -5.19 8.16 12.57
N ASN A 369 -5.84 7.18 11.95
CA ASN A 369 -6.07 5.85 12.48
C ASN A 369 -5.80 4.79 11.42
N ILE A 370 -5.25 3.66 11.86
CA ILE A 370 -5.21 2.41 11.10
C ILE A 370 -6.23 1.46 11.74
N TYR A 371 -7.06 0.81 10.94
CA TYR A 371 -8.07 -0.12 11.43
C TYR A 371 -7.73 -1.54 10.99
N ASP A 372 -7.64 -2.45 11.95
CA ASP A 372 -7.50 -3.90 11.73
C ASP A 372 -8.73 -4.62 12.27
N PHE A 373 -9.52 -5.17 11.36
CA PHE A 373 -10.75 -5.86 11.67
C PHE A 373 -10.59 -7.34 11.38
N PHE A 374 -10.69 -8.18 12.41
CA PHE A 374 -10.75 -9.63 12.28
C PHE A 374 -12.21 -10.08 12.25
N LEU A 375 -12.63 -10.73 11.17
CA LEU A 375 -14.04 -10.97 10.87
C LEU A 375 -14.51 -12.28 11.52
N ILE A 376 -15.28 -12.13 12.60
CA ILE A 376 -15.87 -13.17 13.44
C ILE A 376 -17.40 -13.08 13.35
N ASN A 377 -18.04 -14.20 13.06
CA ASN A 377 -19.50 -14.33 13.13
C ASN A 377 -19.98 -14.06 14.57
N PRO A 378 -20.84 -13.05 14.80
CA PRO A 378 -21.29 -12.68 16.14
C PRO A 378 -22.15 -13.76 16.80
N ASP A 379 -22.81 -14.61 16.02
CA ASP A 379 -23.73 -15.64 16.52
C ASP A 379 -22.98 -16.93 16.89
N THR A 380 -21.92 -17.29 16.15
CA THR A 380 -21.20 -18.56 16.32
C THR A 380 -19.80 -18.41 16.91
N GLY A 381 -19.24 -17.20 16.94
CA GLY A 381 -17.86 -16.95 17.33
C GLY A 381 -16.82 -17.51 16.36
N GLN A 382 -17.22 -17.99 15.18
CA GLN A 382 -16.31 -18.54 14.17
C GLN A 382 -15.78 -17.43 13.25
N TYR A 383 -14.54 -17.54 12.77
CA TYR A 383 -13.98 -16.57 11.82
C TYR A 383 -14.25 -16.93 10.36
N GLY A 384 -14.30 -15.92 9.50
CA GLY A 384 -14.49 -16.05 8.05
C GLY A 384 -15.90 -15.67 7.63
N MET A 385 -16.08 -14.40 7.27
CA MET A 385 -17.34 -13.89 6.73
C MET A 385 -17.56 -14.41 5.31
N SER A 386 -18.73 -14.98 5.04
CA SER A 386 -19.12 -15.32 3.66
C SER A 386 -19.13 -14.06 2.79
N VAL A 387 -18.42 -14.10 1.67
CA VAL A 387 -18.38 -12.96 0.74
C VAL A 387 -19.74 -12.73 0.10
N ASN A 388 -20.53 -13.78 -0.14
CA ASN A 388 -21.90 -13.62 -0.63
C ASN A 388 -22.78 -12.85 0.35
N PHE A 389 -22.63 -13.11 1.66
CA PHE A 389 -23.30 -12.31 2.69
C PHE A 389 -22.82 -10.85 2.62
N PHE A 390 -21.51 -10.64 2.56
CA PHE A 390 -20.94 -9.30 2.52
C PHE A 390 -21.41 -8.47 1.31
N LEU A 391 -21.40 -9.08 0.11
CA LEU A 391 -21.83 -8.47 -1.15
C LEU A 391 -23.36 -8.30 -1.25
N SER A 392 -24.14 -8.93 -0.37
CA SER A 392 -25.60 -8.71 -0.29
C SER A 392 -25.98 -7.50 0.56
N SER A 393 -25.05 -6.96 1.36
CA SER A 393 -25.31 -5.83 2.25
C SER A 393 -25.26 -4.49 1.50
N SER A 394 -26.32 -3.70 1.54
CA SER A 394 -26.33 -2.32 1.05
C SER A 394 -25.51 -1.35 1.92
N PHE A 395 -25.08 -1.77 3.11
CA PHE A 395 -24.29 -0.98 4.05
C PHE A 395 -23.05 -1.77 4.48
N PRO A 396 -22.03 -1.89 3.61
CA PRO A 396 -20.94 -2.83 3.82
C PRO A 396 -20.11 -2.51 5.08
N MET A 397 -19.91 -1.23 5.42
CA MET A 397 -19.24 -0.87 6.69
C MET A 397 -20.03 -1.34 7.92
N LYS A 398 -21.38 -1.27 7.90
CA LYS A 398 -22.19 -1.82 9.00
C LYS A 398 -22.05 -3.33 9.11
N ALA A 399 -21.94 -4.04 7.98
CA ALA A 399 -21.70 -5.48 7.98
C ALA A 399 -20.31 -5.81 8.59
N ILE A 400 -19.28 -5.02 8.27
CA ILE A 400 -17.96 -5.13 8.91
C ILE A 400 -18.08 -4.87 10.40
N ASP A 401 -18.70 -3.77 10.84
CA ASP A 401 -18.79 -3.42 12.26
C ASP A 401 -19.54 -4.49 13.09
N GLN A 402 -20.54 -5.15 12.49
CA GLN A 402 -21.27 -6.25 13.12
C GLN A 402 -20.45 -7.54 13.23
N TRP A 403 -19.60 -7.81 12.24
CA TRP A 403 -18.79 -9.03 12.17
C TRP A 403 -17.37 -8.84 12.70
N ALA A 404 -16.94 -7.64 13.05
CA ALA A 404 -15.53 -7.41 13.32
C ALA A 404 -15.21 -7.41 14.81
N LEU A 405 -14.24 -8.23 15.19
CA LEU A 405 -13.40 -7.93 16.34
C LEU A 405 -12.34 -6.91 15.91
N LYS A 406 -12.50 -5.66 16.37
CA LYS A 406 -11.53 -4.59 16.13
C LYS A 406 -10.28 -4.80 16.95
N LEU A 407 -9.13 -4.96 16.29
CA LEU A 407 -7.83 -5.04 16.92
C LEU A 407 -7.25 -3.63 17.09
N ASN A 408 -6.82 -3.31 18.31
CA ASN A 408 -6.33 -1.99 18.65
C ASN A 408 -4.90 -1.78 18.10
N THR A 409 -4.77 -0.87 17.15
CA THR A 409 -3.49 -0.47 16.55
C THR A 409 -2.93 0.82 17.17
N THR A 410 -3.73 1.59 17.92
CA THR A 410 -3.32 2.89 18.48
C THR A 410 -1.99 2.83 19.26
N PRO A 411 -1.75 1.83 20.15
CA PRO A 411 -0.49 1.74 20.90
C PRO A 411 0.76 1.48 20.05
N ILE A 412 0.57 1.02 18.81
CA ILE A 412 1.64 0.64 17.87
C ILE A 412 1.57 1.43 16.56
N TYR A 413 0.70 2.44 16.46
CA TYR A 413 0.43 3.17 15.22
C TYR A 413 1.71 3.75 14.62
N ARG A 414 2.54 4.39 15.45
CA ARG A 414 3.82 4.95 15.04
C ARG A 414 4.80 3.86 14.59
N ASP A 415 4.81 2.71 15.27
CA ASP A 415 5.67 1.58 14.91
C ASP A 415 5.26 0.98 13.56
N LEU A 416 3.95 0.82 13.31
CA LEU A 416 3.38 0.35 12.04
C LEU A 416 3.74 1.29 10.87
N LEU A 417 3.57 2.60 11.06
CA LEU A 417 3.97 3.59 10.06
C LEU A 417 5.47 3.55 9.78
N PHE A 418 6.29 3.37 10.82
CA PHE A 418 7.74 3.32 10.66
C PHE A 418 8.14 2.13 9.78
N VAL A 419 7.69 0.92 10.13
CA VAL A 419 8.06 -0.29 9.36
C VAL A 419 7.45 -0.33 7.96
N ALA A 420 6.28 0.28 7.76
CA ALA A 420 5.70 0.44 6.42
C ALA A 420 6.55 1.38 5.54
N ASN A 421 6.98 2.53 6.09
CA ASN A 421 7.82 3.50 5.38
C ASN A 421 9.29 3.08 5.25
N MET A 422 9.74 2.06 5.98
CA MET A 422 11.03 1.43 5.69
C MET A 422 11.01 0.71 4.34
N GLN A 423 9.83 0.28 3.90
CA GLN A 423 9.61 -0.45 2.66
C GLN A 423 9.11 0.48 1.57
N VAL A 424 9.79 1.61 1.37
CA VAL A 424 9.67 2.34 0.10
C VAL A 424 10.07 1.36 -0.98
N GLU A 425 9.13 1.05 -1.85
CA GLU A 425 9.41 0.24 -3.02
C GLU A 425 10.56 0.90 -3.75
N THR A 426 11.62 0.14 -4.01
CA THR A 426 12.71 0.60 -4.89
C THR A 426 12.14 1.03 -6.24
N PHE A 427 10.98 0.49 -6.55
CA PHE A 427 10.19 0.75 -7.71
C PHE A 427 8.95 1.59 -7.34
N ASN A 428 9.00 2.90 -7.57
CA ASN A 428 7.81 3.74 -7.48
C ASN A 428 6.92 3.44 -8.69
N LEU A 429 5.88 2.61 -8.50
CA LEU A 429 4.91 2.25 -9.53
C LEU A 429 4.41 3.48 -10.28
N LEU A 430 4.02 4.54 -9.57
CA LEU A 430 3.54 5.77 -10.20
C LEU A 430 4.61 6.42 -11.10
N ASN A 431 5.86 6.50 -10.65
CA ASN A 431 6.95 7.04 -11.47
C ASN A 431 7.24 6.17 -12.70
N TYR A 432 7.10 4.85 -12.60
CA TYR A 432 7.22 3.99 -13.76
C TYR A 432 6.09 4.23 -14.76
N LEU A 433 4.86 4.25 -14.25
CA LEU A 433 3.63 4.48 -15.02
C LEU A 433 3.60 5.86 -15.72
N ILE A 434 4.27 6.88 -15.16
CA ILE A 434 4.40 8.19 -15.81
C ILE A 434 5.45 8.17 -16.93
N LYS A 435 6.52 7.37 -16.77
CA LYS A 435 7.66 7.36 -17.70
C LYS A 435 7.42 6.48 -18.92
N HIS A 436 6.59 5.45 -18.80
CA HIS A 436 6.29 4.45 -19.81
C HIS A 436 4.80 4.45 -20.10
#